data_AF-A0A1F3Y2E2-F1
#
_entry.id   AF-A0A1F3Y2E2-F1
#
_cell.length_a   1.000
_cell.length_b   1.000
_cell.length_c   1.000
_cell.angle_alpha   90.00
_cell.angle_beta   90.00
_cell.angle_gamma   90.00
#
_symmetry.space_group_name_H-M   'P 1'
#
loop_
_entity.id
_entity.type
_entity.pdbx_description
1 polymer ?
#
loop_
_entity_poly.entity_id
_entity_poly.type
_entity_poly.pdbx_seq_one_letter_code
_entity_poly.pdbx_strand_id
1 'polypeptide(L)'
;MIVYFRSAWNFQNKLRRAMDARMPASSGRTVGPPDICTNLYRVFCSRKNVTKDPTGFVRRDTEGEIEALRIYEEVMHANPELTSEQVDDELVKRIYTDERRKFVEGAYRYARVGIIKLIDSQPKSILVEKEKRKLKSILRKTVLQLPPPADVYGDEPDLLTKNDVYFERLKDGTRRLRVGGAFLLSVKSLFNMVFTIAHELGHSIDPCELLHEGMRPEAYDRLTACFRREKILSGPGKRAECSAGDQLPELFADWVAVQVTAGLLKKYATEFDKSQLLDAAINTVKDLCDEDENFKDVDFGSHPPPQIRIQSVFGTHPIIRQVLGCAPSVQTHCGYGWRPFAR
;
A
#
# COMPACT_ATOMS: atom_id res chain seq x y z
N MET A 1 1.46 -17.49 -27.14
CA MET A 1 0.97 -16.73 -25.95
C MET A 1 0.72 -17.64 -24.73
N ILE A 2 1.61 -18.62 -24.47
CA ILE A 2 1.45 -19.64 -23.40
C ILE A 2 2.67 -19.64 -22.43
N VAL A 3 3.75 -18.94 -22.80
CA VAL A 3 5.03 -18.96 -22.06
C VAL A 3 5.03 -18.04 -20.83
N TYR A 4 4.20 -16.99 -20.81
CA TYR A 4 4.12 -16.05 -19.68
C TYR A 4 3.36 -16.58 -18.44
N PHE A 5 2.55 -17.64 -18.56
CA PHE A 5 1.80 -18.19 -17.43
C PHE A 5 2.62 -19.14 -16.54
N ARG A 6 3.66 -19.80 -17.09
CA ARG A 6 4.49 -20.74 -16.33
C ARG A 6 5.51 -20.05 -15.39
N SER A 7 5.97 -18.84 -15.71
CA SER A 7 6.93 -18.14 -14.85
C SER A 7 6.27 -17.55 -13.59
N ALA A 8 5.03 -17.07 -13.70
CA ALA A 8 4.26 -16.57 -12.56
C ALA A 8 3.90 -17.69 -11.55
N TRP A 9 3.57 -18.89 -12.04
CA TRP A 9 3.26 -20.06 -11.22
C TRP A 9 4.49 -20.59 -10.46
N ASN A 10 5.66 -20.63 -11.12
CA ASN A 10 6.90 -21.10 -10.49
C ASN A 10 7.45 -20.12 -9.44
N PHE A 11 7.17 -18.83 -9.58
CA PHE A 11 7.52 -17.81 -8.57
C PHE A 11 6.67 -17.94 -7.30
N GLN A 12 5.36 -18.18 -7.43
CA GLN A 12 4.46 -18.40 -6.29
C GLN A 12 4.84 -19.65 -5.48
N ASN A 13 5.27 -20.73 -6.15
CA ASN A 13 5.71 -21.95 -5.46
C ASN A 13 7.06 -21.81 -4.73
N LYS A 14 7.95 -20.92 -5.19
CA LYS A 14 9.22 -20.64 -4.49
C LYS A 14 9.01 -19.79 -3.22
N LEU A 15 8.12 -18.80 -3.28
CA LEU A 15 7.69 -18.03 -2.10
C LEU A 15 7.05 -18.94 -1.04
N ARG A 16 6.18 -19.86 -1.47
CA ARG A 16 5.54 -20.84 -0.58
C ARG A 16 6.56 -21.72 0.16
N ARG A 17 7.57 -22.27 -0.54
CA ARG A 17 8.59 -23.13 0.08
C ARG A 17 9.54 -22.38 1.03
N ALA A 18 9.75 -21.07 0.82
CA ALA A 18 10.51 -20.24 1.73
C ALA A 18 9.71 -19.90 3.00
N MET A 19 8.39 -19.81 2.89
CA MET A 19 7.47 -19.52 4.01
C MET A 19 7.15 -20.74 4.88
N ASP A 20 7.24 -21.96 4.34
CA ASP A 20 6.98 -23.21 5.07
C ASP A 20 8.09 -23.60 6.09
N ALA A 21 9.21 -22.86 6.14
CA ALA A 21 10.30 -23.09 7.08
C ALA A 21 10.01 -22.49 8.46
N ARG A 22 9.30 -23.26 9.30
CA ARG A 22 9.13 -23.13 10.77
C ARG A 22 8.43 -21.85 11.27
N MET A 23 7.11 -21.92 11.39
CA MET A 23 6.36 -21.10 12.35
C MET A 23 6.04 -21.92 13.61
N PRO A 24 6.47 -21.49 14.82
CA PRO A 24 5.91 -22.01 16.05
C PRO A 24 4.44 -21.59 16.17
N ALA A 25 3.58 -22.51 16.60
CA ALA A 25 2.17 -22.25 16.85
C ALA A 25 2.02 -21.09 17.86
N SER A 26 1.32 -20.02 17.48
CA SER A 26 1.04 -18.92 18.39
C SER A 26 0.13 -19.41 19.52
N SER A 27 0.49 -19.10 20.77
CA SER A 27 -0.27 -19.47 21.95
C SER A 27 -1.63 -18.75 21.93
N GLY A 28 -2.70 -19.51 21.68
CA GLY A 28 -4.05 -19.00 21.47
C GLY A 28 -4.62 -18.26 22.68
N ARG A 29 -4.61 -16.92 22.60
CA ARG A 29 -5.55 -16.08 23.36
C ARG A 29 -6.79 -15.90 22.49
N THR A 30 -7.91 -16.48 22.90
CA THR A 30 -9.21 -16.31 22.23
C THR A 30 -9.69 -14.87 22.45
N VAL A 31 -9.28 -13.97 21.55
CA VAL A 31 -9.91 -12.65 21.47
C VAL A 31 -11.32 -12.87 20.93
N GLY A 32 -12.32 -12.54 21.77
CA GLY A 32 -13.72 -12.71 21.41
C GLY A 32 -14.05 -11.95 20.11
N PRO A 33 -14.82 -12.55 19.19
CA PRO A 33 -15.24 -11.93 17.93
C PRO A 33 -16.05 -10.60 18.00
N PRO A 34 -16.68 -10.15 19.12
CA PRO A 34 -17.47 -8.90 19.09
C PRO A 34 -16.66 -7.61 18.92
N ASP A 35 -15.42 -7.56 19.42
CA ASP A 35 -14.70 -6.28 19.57
C ASP A 35 -14.07 -5.81 18.24
N ILE A 36 -13.45 -6.73 17.50
CA ILE A 36 -12.79 -6.41 16.22
C ILE A 36 -13.74 -5.79 15.20
N CYS A 37 -15.00 -6.23 15.15
CA CYS A 37 -15.93 -5.81 14.10
C CYS A 37 -16.56 -4.44 14.35
N THR A 38 -16.41 -3.90 15.56
CA THR A 38 -16.96 -2.60 15.97
C THR A 38 -15.91 -1.50 15.98
N ASN A 39 -14.66 -1.81 16.37
CA ASN A 39 -13.57 -0.84 16.41
C ASN A 39 -12.25 -1.47 15.93
N LEU A 40 -12.09 -1.58 14.61
CA LEU A 40 -10.88 -2.14 13.99
C LEU A 40 -9.64 -1.32 14.34
N TYR A 41 -9.72 0.01 14.28
CA TYR A 41 -8.58 0.88 14.60
C TYR A 41 -8.01 0.57 16.00
N ARG A 42 -8.88 0.54 17.02
CA ARG A 42 -8.45 0.22 18.39
C ARG A 42 -7.85 -1.17 18.48
N VAL A 43 -8.48 -2.18 17.86
CA VAL A 43 -7.98 -3.57 17.94
C VAL A 43 -6.67 -3.74 17.19
N PHE A 44 -6.50 -3.10 16.03
CA PHE A 44 -5.30 -3.23 15.20
C PHE A 44 -4.13 -2.48 15.86
N CYS A 45 -4.32 -1.22 16.23
CA CYS A 45 -3.24 -0.39 16.77
C CYS A 45 -2.89 -0.72 18.23
N SER A 46 -3.77 -1.38 19.01
CA SER A 46 -3.41 -1.89 20.34
C SER A 46 -2.55 -3.16 20.30
N ARG A 47 -2.54 -3.90 19.18
CA ARG A 47 -1.78 -5.15 19.02
C ARG A 47 -0.38 -4.90 18.46
N LYS A 48 0.40 -4.07 19.17
CA LYS A 48 1.77 -3.70 18.76
C LYS A 48 2.69 -4.91 18.55
N ASN A 49 2.45 -6.00 19.29
CA ASN A 49 3.22 -7.25 19.23
C ASN A 49 2.91 -8.13 18.01
N VAL A 50 1.85 -7.85 17.25
CA VAL A 50 1.60 -8.51 15.96
C VAL A 50 2.49 -7.84 14.93
N THR A 51 3.61 -8.50 14.64
CA THR A 51 4.61 -8.07 13.65
C THR A 51 4.79 -9.11 12.55
N LYS A 52 4.07 -10.24 12.60
CA LYS A 52 4.22 -11.35 11.67
C LYS A 52 2.87 -11.87 11.22
N ASP A 53 2.81 -12.22 9.95
CA ASP A 53 1.72 -12.98 9.33
C ASP A 53 2.37 -14.11 8.49
N PRO A 54 1.61 -15.05 7.92
CA PRO A 54 2.21 -16.17 7.20
C PRO A 54 3.18 -15.76 6.08
N THR A 55 3.03 -14.56 5.50
CA THR A 55 3.83 -14.06 4.36
C THR A 55 5.09 -13.31 4.75
N GLY A 56 5.26 -12.93 6.02
CA GLY A 56 6.45 -12.23 6.46
C GLY A 56 6.23 -11.43 7.73
N PHE A 57 6.89 -10.28 7.81
CA PHE A 57 6.82 -9.39 8.97
C PHE A 57 6.65 -7.92 8.57
N VAL A 58 6.18 -7.12 9.53
CA VAL A 58 6.18 -5.66 9.47
C VAL A 58 6.72 -5.17 10.81
N ARG A 59 7.84 -4.47 10.75
CA ARG A 59 8.50 -3.79 11.88
C ARG A 59 8.15 -2.30 11.84
N ARG A 60 8.46 -1.58 12.92
CA ARG A 60 8.33 -0.13 12.94
C ARG A 60 9.27 0.50 11.93
N ASP A 61 8.84 1.62 11.36
CA ASP A 61 9.60 2.40 10.39
C ASP A 61 11.02 2.73 10.89
N THR A 62 11.11 3.20 12.13
CA THR A 62 12.38 3.54 12.79
C THR A 62 13.34 2.36 12.93
N GLU A 63 12.84 1.12 13.03
CA GLU A 63 13.72 -0.06 13.05
C GLU A 63 14.35 -0.32 11.68
N GLY A 64 13.62 -0.05 10.59
CA GLY A 64 14.15 -0.14 9.24
C GLY A 64 15.24 0.90 8.99
N GLU A 65 15.01 2.15 9.42
CA GLU A 65 15.94 3.27 9.26
C GLU A 65 17.23 3.05 10.05
N ILE A 66 17.12 2.63 11.32
CA ILE A 66 18.27 2.27 12.15
C ILE A 66 19.10 1.16 11.49
N GLU A 67 18.45 0.13 10.94
CA GLU A 67 19.15 -0.95 10.26
C GLU A 67 19.84 -0.48 8.97
N ALA A 68 19.21 0.40 8.19
CA ALA A 68 19.82 0.96 7.00
C ALA A 68 21.07 1.80 7.35
N LEU A 69 20.98 2.64 8.38
CA LEU A 69 22.10 3.44 8.89
C LEU A 69 23.24 2.55 9.41
N ARG A 70 22.92 1.47 10.14
CA ARG A 70 23.91 0.51 10.60
C ARG A 70 24.65 -0.14 9.43
N ILE A 71 23.94 -0.54 8.37
CA ILE A 71 24.57 -1.09 7.16
C ILE A 71 25.48 -0.05 6.50
N TYR A 72 25.06 1.21 6.44
CA TYR A 72 25.85 2.31 5.89
C TYR A 72 27.14 2.54 6.68
N GLU A 73 27.07 2.63 8.01
CA GLU A 73 28.23 2.75 8.90
C GLU A 73 29.18 1.55 8.74
N GLU A 74 28.66 0.33 8.64
CA GLU A 74 29.47 -0.87 8.40
C GLU A 74 30.22 -0.81 7.06
N VAL A 75 29.60 -0.29 6.00
CA VAL A 75 30.26 -0.12 4.69
C VAL A 75 31.40 0.88 4.80
N MET A 76 31.16 2.04 5.44
CA MET A 76 32.18 3.08 5.62
C MET A 76 33.35 2.61 6.48
N HIS A 77 33.07 1.91 7.59
CA HIS A 77 34.11 1.41 8.48
C HIS A 77 34.93 0.27 7.86
N ALA A 78 34.30 -0.61 7.08
CA ALA A 78 34.99 -1.71 6.44
C ALA A 78 35.82 -1.29 5.21
N ASN A 79 35.50 -0.15 4.58
CA ASN A 79 36.12 0.31 3.34
C ASN A 79 36.39 1.84 3.39
N PRO A 80 37.31 2.31 4.24
CA PRO A 80 37.58 3.74 4.45
C PRO A 80 38.12 4.47 3.20
N GLU A 81 38.54 3.73 2.17
CA GLU A 81 39.03 4.25 0.90
C GLU A 81 37.93 4.55 -0.13
N LEU A 82 36.69 4.09 0.08
CA LEU A 82 35.60 4.32 -0.85
C LEU A 82 35.19 5.79 -0.89
N THR A 83 34.87 6.29 -2.08
CA THR A 83 34.17 7.57 -2.22
C THR A 83 32.71 7.46 -1.76
N SER A 84 32.05 8.59 -1.52
CA SER A 84 30.62 8.59 -1.16
C SER A 84 29.75 7.81 -2.15
N GLU A 85 29.97 8.00 -3.46
CA GLU A 85 29.23 7.29 -4.51
C GLU A 85 29.46 5.77 -4.44
N GLN A 86 30.70 5.35 -4.16
CA GLN A 86 31.01 3.93 -4.00
C GLN A 86 30.41 3.33 -2.72
N VAL A 87 30.32 4.11 -1.64
CA VAL A 87 29.62 3.72 -0.41
C VAL A 87 28.13 3.50 -0.71
N ASP A 88 27.49 4.39 -1.48
CA ASP A 88 26.08 4.25 -1.87
C ASP A 88 25.84 3.01 -2.74
N ASP A 89 26.73 2.73 -3.69
CA ASP A 89 26.68 1.50 -4.50
C ASP A 89 26.79 0.23 -3.65
N GLU A 90 27.68 0.22 -2.65
CA GLU A 90 27.81 -0.90 -1.72
C GLU A 90 26.60 -1.03 -0.77
N LEU A 91 26.07 0.09 -0.28
CA LEU A 91 24.83 0.12 0.50
C LEU A 91 23.68 -0.49 -0.31
N VAL A 92 23.52 -0.06 -1.56
CA VAL A 92 22.50 -0.56 -2.48
C VAL A 92 22.62 -2.07 -2.67
N LYS A 93 23.81 -2.61 -2.89
CA LYS A 93 24.02 -4.06 -3.05
C LYS A 93 23.57 -4.85 -1.82
N ARG A 94 23.78 -4.29 -0.61
CA ARG A 94 23.38 -4.94 0.66
C ARG A 94 21.89 -4.83 0.94
N ILE A 95 21.27 -3.69 0.63
CA ILE A 95 19.84 -3.46 0.87
C ILE A 95 18.99 -4.10 -0.25
N TYR A 96 19.24 -3.75 -1.51
CA TYR A 96 18.45 -4.15 -2.67
C TYR A 96 18.93 -5.47 -3.28
N THR A 97 19.03 -6.49 -2.43
CA THR A 97 19.34 -7.85 -2.88
C THR A 97 18.33 -8.32 -3.94
N ASP A 98 18.78 -9.22 -4.81
CA ASP A 98 17.95 -9.86 -5.84
C ASP A 98 16.61 -10.39 -5.32
N GLU A 99 16.60 -10.96 -4.11
CA GLU A 99 15.40 -11.48 -3.47
C GLU A 99 14.41 -10.37 -3.11
N ARG A 100 14.89 -9.31 -2.42
CA ARG A 100 14.05 -8.17 -2.04
C ARG A 100 13.52 -7.43 -3.27
N ARG A 101 14.34 -7.23 -4.30
CA ARG A 101 13.89 -6.64 -5.58
C ARG A 101 12.78 -7.47 -6.23
N LYS A 102 12.97 -8.78 -6.36
CA LYS A 102 11.95 -9.68 -6.92
C LYS A 102 10.65 -9.68 -6.09
N PHE A 103 10.76 -9.54 -4.77
CA PHE A 103 9.61 -9.43 -3.88
C PHE A 103 8.80 -8.15 -4.17
N VAL A 104 9.45 -6.99 -4.20
CA VAL A 104 8.82 -5.69 -4.53
C VAL A 104 8.23 -5.69 -5.93
N GLU A 105 8.99 -6.14 -6.94
CA GLU A 105 8.49 -6.27 -8.30
C GLU A 105 7.27 -7.19 -8.39
N GLY A 106 7.25 -8.26 -7.60
CA GLY A 106 6.11 -9.16 -7.46
C GLY A 106 4.87 -8.45 -6.94
N ALA A 107 5.01 -7.70 -5.85
CA ALA A 107 3.95 -6.90 -5.26
C ALA A 107 3.46 -5.80 -6.21
N TYR A 108 4.37 -5.09 -6.87
CA TYR A 108 4.06 -4.09 -7.88
C TYR A 108 3.26 -4.66 -9.06
N ARG A 109 3.67 -5.81 -9.60
CA ARG A 109 2.89 -6.50 -10.64
C ARG A 109 1.51 -6.90 -10.13
N TYR A 110 1.41 -7.40 -8.90
CA TYR A 110 0.14 -7.79 -8.30
C TYR A 110 -0.80 -6.59 -8.14
N ALA A 111 -0.32 -5.51 -7.52
CA ALA A 111 -1.06 -4.28 -7.30
C ALA A 111 -1.56 -3.70 -8.63
N ARG A 112 -0.67 -3.52 -9.61
CA ARG A 112 -1.04 -3.00 -10.94
C ARG A 112 -2.12 -3.85 -11.62
N VAL A 113 -1.98 -5.18 -11.59
CA VAL A 113 -3.01 -6.08 -12.15
C VAL A 113 -4.31 -5.99 -11.38
N GLY A 114 -4.26 -5.86 -10.05
CA GLY A 114 -5.43 -5.65 -9.18
C GLY A 114 -6.20 -4.39 -9.55
N ILE A 115 -5.51 -3.26 -9.68
CA ILE A 115 -6.12 -1.97 -10.07
C ILE A 115 -6.70 -2.05 -11.48
N ILE A 116 -5.99 -2.66 -12.44
CA ILE A 116 -6.52 -2.86 -13.80
C ILE A 116 -7.80 -3.70 -13.78
N LYS A 117 -7.84 -4.79 -12.99
CA LYS A 117 -9.05 -5.60 -12.83
C LYS A 117 -10.20 -4.81 -12.22
N LEU A 118 -9.93 -3.98 -11.21
CA LEU A 118 -10.91 -3.08 -10.61
C LEU A 118 -11.50 -2.13 -11.66
N ILE A 119 -10.69 -1.55 -12.55
CA ILE A 119 -11.14 -0.69 -13.64
C ILE A 119 -11.99 -1.49 -14.66
N ASP A 120 -11.52 -2.66 -15.06
CA ASP A 120 -12.18 -3.50 -16.07
C ASP A 120 -13.53 -4.03 -15.59
N SER A 121 -13.67 -4.31 -14.30
CA SER A 121 -14.92 -4.80 -13.71
C SER A 121 -16.02 -3.73 -13.62
N GLN A 122 -15.71 -2.45 -13.79
CA GLN A 122 -16.72 -1.41 -13.73
C GLN A 122 -17.62 -1.45 -14.97
N PRO A 123 -18.95 -1.36 -14.83
CA PRO A 123 -19.82 -1.30 -16.00
C PRO A 123 -19.66 0.04 -16.73
N LYS A 124 -20.09 0.09 -18.00
CA LYS A 124 -20.01 1.32 -18.83
C LYS A 124 -20.76 2.51 -18.25
N SER A 125 -21.75 2.28 -17.39
CA SER A 125 -22.48 3.31 -16.66
C SER A 125 -21.67 3.96 -15.53
N ILE A 126 -20.55 3.35 -15.14
CA ILE A 126 -19.62 3.89 -14.14
C ILE A 126 -18.39 4.48 -14.84
N LEU A 127 -17.70 3.67 -15.65
CA LEU A 127 -16.54 4.12 -16.43
C LEU A 127 -16.76 3.77 -17.89
N VAL A 128 -16.71 4.77 -18.78
CA VAL A 128 -16.81 4.52 -20.22
C VAL A 128 -15.50 3.93 -20.76
N GLU A 129 -15.56 3.22 -21.88
CA GLU A 129 -14.39 2.52 -22.43
C GLU A 129 -13.20 3.44 -22.74
N LYS A 130 -13.46 4.71 -23.10
CA LYS A 130 -12.40 5.72 -23.30
C LYS A 130 -11.63 5.97 -21.99
N GLU A 131 -12.33 6.13 -20.88
CA GLU A 131 -11.74 6.35 -19.55
C GLU A 131 -10.96 5.13 -19.11
N LYS A 132 -11.57 3.93 -19.18
CA LYS A 132 -10.88 2.67 -18.85
C LYS A 132 -9.58 2.51 -19.63
N ARG A 133 -9.58 2.80 -20.95
CA ARG A 133 -8.37 2.73 -21.77
C ARG A 133 -7.29 3.71 -21.30
N LYS A 134 -7.66 4.95 -20.97
CA LYS A 134 -6.71 5.97 -20.49
C LYS A 134 -6.15 5.61 -19.11
N LEU A 135 -6.99 5.24 -18.13
CA LEU A 135 -6.57 4.81 -16.79
C LEU A 135 -5.58 3.64 -16.86
N LYS A 136 -5.92 2.60 -17.63
CA LYS A 136 -5.02 1.45 -17.85
C LYS A 136 -3.73 1.85 -18.57
N SER A 137 -3.79 2.83 -19.48
CA SER A 137 -2.58 3.34 -20.14
C SER A 137 -1.67 4.08 -19.16
N ILE A 138 -2.22 4.84 -18.21
CA ILE A 138 -1.43 5.54 -17.20
C ILE A 138 -0.73 4.51 -16.31
N LEU A 139 -1.47 3.56 -15.73
CA LEU A 139 -0.92 2.50 -14.89
C LEU A 139 0.17 1.66 -15.55
N ARG A 140 0.08 1.44 -16.88
CA ARG A 140 1.10 0.70 -17.64
C ARG A 140 2.37 1.52 -17.90
N LYS A 141 2.25 2.85 -17.90
CA LYS A 141 3.35 3.80 -18.12
C LYS A 141 4.03 4.21 -16.82
N THR A 142 3.37 4.08 -15.67
CA THR A 142 4.01 4.24 -14.36
C THR A 142 5.09 3.16 -14.20
N VAL A 143 6.32 3.54 -13.88
CA VAL A 143 7.49 2.63 -13.81
C VAL A 143 7.92 2.45 -12.35
N LEU A 144 8.15 1.20 -11.94
CA LEU A 144 8.86 0.92 -10.69
C LEU A 144 10.36 1.11 -10.92
N GLN A 145 10.99 2.02 -10.18
CA GLN A 145 12.44 2.22 -10.17
C GLN A 145 13.02 1.63 -8.89
N LEU A 146 14.00 0.74 -9.03
CA LEU A 146 14.70 0.08 -7.93
C LEU A 146 16.19 -0.05 -8.23
N PRO A 147 17.09 0.41 -7.34
CA PRO A 147 18.52 0.13 -7.39
C PRO A 147 18.83 -1.38 -7.41
N PRO A 148 20.03 -1.81 -7.85
CA PRO A 148 21.13 -1.05 -8.45
C PRO A 148 20.90 -0.65 -9.91
N PRO A 149 21.67 0.34 -10.43
CA PRO A 149 22.68 1.18 -9.73
C PRO A 149 22.10 2.19 -8.72
N ALA A 150 22.94 2.78 -7.86
CA ALA A 150 22.51 3.77 -6.86
C ALA A 150 22.03 5.09 -7.48
N ASP A 151 22.59 5.46 -8.64
CA ASP A 151 22.24 6.66 -9.42
C ASP A 151 20.75 6.71 -9.85
N VAL A 152 20.03 5.59 -9.78
CA VAL A 152 18.56 5.54 -9.91
C VAL A 152 17.90 6.50 -8.92
N TYR A 153 18.51 6.72 -7.75
CA TYR A 153 18.10 7.67 -6.72
C TYR A 153 19.06 8.86 -6.60
N GLY A 154 19.87 9.17 -7.62
CA GLY A 154 20.84 10.27 -7.57
C GLY A 154 20.23 11.65 -7.33
N ASP A 155 18.91 11.81 -7.55
CA ASP A 155 18.16 13.02 -7.25
C ASP A 155 17.50 13.05 -5.85
N GLU A 156 17.49 11.92 -5.13
CA GLU A 156 16.99 11.78 -3.75
C GLU A 156 17.78 10.66 -3.03
N PRO A 157 19.09 10.86 -2.75
CA PRO A 157 19.97 9.78 -2.29
C PRO A 157 19.61 9.26 -0.88
N ASP A 158 19.01 10.09 -0.04
CA ASP A 158 18.56 9.71 1.30
C ASP A 158 17.42 8.67 1.28
N LEU A 159 16.78 8.45 0.12
CA LEU A 159 15.84 7.37 -0.07
C LEU A 159 16.47 5.98 0.17
N LEU A 160 17.79 5.84 0.03
CA LEU A 160 18.48 4.60 0.37
C LEU A 160 18.35 4.22 1.86
N THR A 161 18.06 5.19 2.73
CA THR A 161 17.94 5.00 4.18
C THR A 161 16.57 5.36 4.76
N LYS A 162 15.65 5.93 3.96
CA LYS A 162 14.27 6.27 4.38
C LYS A 162 13.32 5.08 4.30
N ASN A 163 12.31 5.09 5.17
CA ASN A 163 11.22 4.10 5.19
C ASN A 163 10.02 4.52 4.32
N ASP A 164 10.27 5.19 3.20
CA ASP A 164 9.20 5.73 2.36
C ASP A 164 9.01 4.92 1.08
N VAL A 165 7.77 4.90 0.60
CA VAL A 165 7.42 4.48 -0.76
C VAL A 165 6.65 5.65 -1.34
N TYR A 166 7.01 6.14 -2.52
CA TYR A 166 6.30 7.28 -3.07
C TYR A 166 6.16 7.21 -4.59
N PHE A 167 5.05 7.76 -5.05
CA PHE A 167 4.76 8.06 -6.44
C PHE A 167 5.21 9.48 -6.80
N GLU A 168 5.77 9.63 -8.00
CA GLU A 168 6.13 10.94 -8.54
C GLU A 168 5.78 11.07 -10.01
N ARG A 169 5.44 12.30 -10.39
CA ARG A 169 5.41 12.77 -11.77
C ARG A 169 6.60 13.70 -12.01
N LEU A 170 7.49 13.29 -12.91
CA LEU A 170 8.63 14.09 -13.33
C LEU A 170 8.22 15.21 -14.30
N LYS A 171 9.10 16.18 -14.50
CA LYS A 171 8.87 17.35 -15.39
C LYS A 171 8.59 16.94 -16.84
N ASP A 172 9.11 15.80 -17.28
CA ASP A 172 8.87 15.23 -18.62
C ASP A 172 7.54 14.44 -18.72
N GLY A 173 6.78 14.36 -17.62
CA GLY A 173 5.53 13.61 -17.52
C GLY A 173 5.73 12.11 -17.26
N THR A 174 6.97 11.65 -17.10
CA THR A 174 7.27 10.30 -16.63
C THR A 174 6.71 10.10 -15.23
N ARG A 175 6.10 8.94 -15.02
CA ARG A 175 5.53 8.54 -13.73
C ARG A 175 6.36 7.41 -13.19
N ARG A 176 6.83 7.56 -11.95
CA ARG A 176 7.61 6.53 -11.31
C ARG A 176 7.16 6.29 -9.89
N LEU A 177 7.49 5.09 -9.41
CA LEU A 177 7.36 4.68 -8.03
C LEU A 177 8.75 4.28 -7.56
N ARG A 178 9.17 4.80 -6.41
CA ARG A 178 10.44 4.45 -5.77
C ARG A 178 10.16 3.85 -4.40
N VAL A 179 11.05 2.98 -3.95
CA VAL A 179 10.91 2.26 -2.67
C VAL A 179 12.17 2.47 -1.86
N GLY A 180 12.01 3.01 -0.66
CA GLY A 180 13.08 3.32 0.26
C GLY A 180 13.78 2.08 0.78
N GLY A 181 15.07 2.23 1.09
CA GLY A 181 15.89 1.10 1.49
C GLY A 181 15.51 0.55 2.85
N ALA A 182 15.20 1.43 3.81
CA ALA A 182 14.73 1.04 5.13
C ALA A 182 13.38 0.32 5.07
N PHE A 183 12.49 0.69 4.15
CA PHE A 183 11.22 -0.01 3.93
C PHE A 183 11.41 -1.48 3.58
N LEU A 184 12.44 -1.81 2.78
CA LEU A 184 12.76 -3.20 2.44
C LEU A 184 13.37 -4.01 3.61
N LEU A 185 13.78 -3.33 4.67
CA LEU A 185 14.34 -3.93 5.88
C LEU A 185 13.27 -4.09 6.97
N SER A 186 12.28 -3.20 7.01
CA SER A 186 11.14 -3.24 7.94
C SER A 186 9.98 -4.11 7.44
N VAL A 187 9.77 -4.22 6.12
CA VAL A 187 8.62 -4.91 5.52
C VAL A 187 9.01 -6.15 4.71
N LYS A 188 8.50 -7.30 5.16
CA LYS A 188 8.46 -8.57 4.39
C LYS A 188 7.06 -9.15 4.23
N SER A 189 6.05 -8.59 4.89
CA SER A 189 4.65 -9.00 4.69
C SER A 189 4.21 -8.67 3.26
N LEU A 190 3.70 -9.66 2.54
CA LEU A 190 3.12 -9.46 1.21
C LEU A 190 1.89 -8.56 1.26
N PHE A 191 1.10 -8.63 2.34
CA PHE A 191 -0.12 -7.84 2.46
C PHE A 191 0.17 -6.36 2.64
N ASN A 192 1.12 -6.02 3.51
CA ASN A 192 1.60 -4.65 3.69
C ASN A 192 2.24 -4.13 2.39
N MET A 193 3.20 -4.87 1.83
CA MET A 193 3.87 -4.50 0.58
C MET A 193 2.89 -4.27 -0.58
N VAL A 194 1.86 -5.12 -0.73
CA VAL A 194 0.83 -4.91 -1.77
C VAL A 194 -0.06 -3.71 -1.46
N PHE A 195 -0.42 -3.47 -0.21
CA PHE A 195 -1.21 -2.31 0.19
C PHE A 195 -0.46 -1.01 -0.12
N THR A 196 0.78 -0.87 0.37
CA THR A 196 1.61 0.32 0.16
C THR A 196 1.87 0.56 -1.32
N ILE A 197 2.27 -0.46 -2.09
CA ILE A 197 2.49 -0.29 -3.53
C ILE A 197 1.18 0.02 -4.29
N ALA A 198 0.04 -0.51 -3.85
CA ALA A 198 -1.25 -0.19 -4.46
C ALA A 198 -1.72 1.23 -4.13
N HIS A 199 -1.40 1.73 -2.94
CA HIS A 199 -1.62 3.12 -2.54
C HIS A 199 -0.82 4.04 -3.48
N GLU A 200 0.49 3.84 -3.61
CA GLU A 200 1.33 4.65 -4.50
C GLU A 200 0.92 4.56 -5.97
N LEU A 201 0.56 3.38 -6.46
CA LEU A 201 -0.01 3.25 -7.80
C LEU A 201 -1.37 3.94 -7.94
N GLY A 202 -2.14 4.03 -6.86
CA GLY A 202 -3.40 4.75 -6.77
C GLY A 202 -3.24 6.23 -7.10
N HIS A 203 -2.15 6.87 -6.65
CA HIS A 203 -1.84 8.26 -6.99
C HIS A 203 -1.72 8.49 -8.50
N SER A 204 -1.20 7.52 -9.25
CA SER A 204 -1.11 7.65 -10.71
C SER A 204 -2.46 7.78 -11.42
N ILE A 205 -3.56 7.49 -10.74
CA ILE A 205 -4.91 7.57 -11.27
C ILE A 205 -5.87 8.25 -10.29
N ASP A 206 -5.38 9.06 -9.36
CA ASP A 206 -6.23 9.78 -8.41
C ASP A 206 -6.94 10.98 -9.09
N PRO A 207 -8.00 11.56 -8.48
CA PRO A 207 -8.74 12.66 -9.09
C PRO A 207 -7.87 13.86 -9.50
N CYS A 208 -6.81 14.14 -8.76
CA CYS A 208 -5.95 15.29 -8.98
C CYS A 208 -4.95 15.05 -10.10
N GLU A 209 -4.34 13.88 -10.12
CA GLU A 209 -3.46 13.43 -11.19
C GLU A 209 -4.21 13.37 -12.54
N LEU A 210 -5.48 12.94 -12.53
CA LEU A 210 -6.32 12.92 -13.73
C LEU A 210 -6.77 14.31 -14.17
N LEU A 211 -7.00 15.23 -13.24
CA LEU A 211 -7.33 16.62 -13.57
C LEU A 211 -6.19 17.26 -14.37
N HIS A 212 -4.94 17.02 -13.99
CA HIS A 212 -3.75 17.44 -14.76
C HIS A 212 -3.67 16.80 -16.16
N GLU A 213 -4.27 15.63 -16.35
CA GLU A 213 -4.37 14.95 -17.66
C GLU A 213 -5.59 15.41 -18.48
N GLY A 214 -6.35 16.42 -18.00
CA GLY A 214 -7.59 16.88 -18.64
C GLY A 214 -8.72 15.84 -18.59
N MET A 215 -8.71 14.97 -17.57
CA MET A 215 -9.67 13.90 -17.36
C MET A 215 -10.39 14.06 -16.01
N ARG A 216 -11.72 14.01 -16.03
CA ARG A 216 -12.56 14.05 -14.82
C ARG A 216 -13.69 13.03 -14.94
N PRO A 217 -13.46 11.76 -14.55
CA PRO A 217 -14.49 10.73 -14.65
C PRO A 217 -15.62 11.02 -13.66
N GLU A 218 -16.88 11.00 -14.11
CA GLU A 218 -18.05 11.27 -13.23
C GLU A 218 -18.11 10.30 -12.03
N ALA A 219 -17.63 9.06 -12.22
CA ALA A 219 -17.52 8.08 -11.14
C ALA A 219 -16.62 8.54 -9.98
N TYR A 220 -15.60 9.35 -10.26
CA TYR A 220 -14.72 9.89 -9.24
C TYR A 220 -15.41 11.02 -8.47
N ASP A 221 -16.14 11.90 -9.16
CA ASP A 221 -16.95 12.92 -8.49
C ASP A 221 -17.99 12.30 -7.54
N ARG A 222 -18.64 11.20 -7.96
CA ARG A 222 -19.56 10.44 -7.10
C ARG A 222 -18.87 9.80 -5.90
N LEU A 223 -17.67 9.26 -6.10
CA LEU A 223 -16.88 8.67 -5.02
C LEU A 223 -16.45 9.75 -4.00
N THR A 224 -15.96 10.90 -4.48
CA THR A 224 -15.62 12.07 -3.65
C THR A 224 -16.85 12.57 -2.87
N ALA A 225 -18.01 12.65 -3.51
CA ALA A 225 -19.26 13.01 -2.84
C ALA A 225 -19.62 12.01 -1.73
N CYS A 226 -19.39 10.70 -1.95
CA CYS A 226 -19.55 9.70 -0.91
C CYS A 226 -18.59 9.94 0.26
N PHE A 227 -17.29 10.14 0.00
CA PHE A 227 -16.31 10.39 1.05
C PHE A 227 -16.67 11.61 1.92
N ARG A 228 -17.15 12.69 1.29
CA ARG A 228 -17.65 13.88 2.02
C ARG A 228 -18.91 13.57 2.83
N ARG A 229 -19.88 12.84 2.26
CA ARG A 229 -21.14 12.51 2.94
C ARG A 229 -20.92 11.63 4.16
N GLU A 230 -20.07 10.62 4.03
CA GLU A 230 -19.72 9.68 5.11
C GLU A 230 -18.68 10.29 6.08
N LYS A 231 -18.31 11.56 5.92
CA LYS A 231 -17.34 12.29 6.75
C LYS A 231 -15.97 11.59 6.85
N ILE A 232 -15.58 10.91 5.76
CA ILE A 232 -14.25 10.30 5.62
C ILE A 232 -13.25 11.35 5.16
N LEU A 233 -13.67 12.26 4.28
CA LEU A 233 -12.87 13.42 3.87
C LEU A 233 -13.18 14.62 4.76
N SER A 234 -12.17 15.16 5.46
CA SER A 234 -12.36 16.29 6.38
C SER A 234 -12.38 17.62 5.63
N GLY A 235 -13.33 18.49 5.96
CA GLY A 235 -13.30 19.92 5.58
C GLY A 235 -14.43 20.41 4.66
N PRO A 236 -14.87 21.67 4.84
CA PRO A 236 -15.92 22.30 4.02
C PRO A 236 -15.37 22.62 2.62
N GLY A 237 -16.22 22.52 1.60
CA GLY A 237 -15.90 22.72 0.17
C GLY A 237 -15.47 24.14 -0.22
N LYS A 238 -14.40 24.66 0.38
CA LYS A 238 -13.77 25.96 0.09
C LYS A 238 -12.25 25.89 -0.17
N ARG A 239 -11.54 24.81 0.18
CA ARG A 239 -10.19 24.58 -0.36
C ARG A 239 -10.35 24.12 -1.81
N ALA A 240 -9.51 24.65 -2.70
CA ALA A 240 -9.47 24.18 -4.07
C ALA A 240 -9.12 22.69 -4.04
N GLU A 241 -9.94 21.85 -4.68
CA GLU A 241 -9.59 20.44 -4.88
C GLU A 241 -8.18 20.40 -5.49
N CYS A 242 -7.34 19.49 -5.01
CA CYS A 242 -5.95 19.32 -5.44
C CYS A 242 -4.98 20.44 -5.02
N SER A 243 -5.29 21.18 -3.95
CA SER A 243 -4.34 22.10 -3.31
C SER A 243 -3.41 21.39 -2.31
N ALA A 244 -2.34 22.07 -1.88
CA ALA A 244 -1.56 21.64 -0.72
C ALA A 244 -2.48 21.43 0.50
N GLY A 245 -2.40 20.25 1.13
CA GLY A 245 -3.27 19.87 2.24
C GLY A 245 -4.71 19.48 1.86
N ASP A 246 -4.95 19.12 0.58
CA ASP A 246 -6.14 18.35 0.22
C ASP A 246 -5.90 16.87 0.53
N GLN A 247 -6.87 16.26 1.21
CA GLN A 247 -6.83 14.85 1.61
C GLN A 247 -7.40 13.91 0.55
N LEU A 248 -7.98 14.43 -0.53
CA LEU A 248 -8.63 13.61 -1.54
C LEU A 248 -7.67 12.65 -2.27
N PRO A 249 -6.46 13.05 -2.71
CA PRO A 249 -5.51 12.14 -3.36
C PRO A 249 -5.15 10.95 -2.45
N GLU A 250 -4.74 11.24 -1.21
CA GLU A 250 -4.35 10.23 -0.22
C GLU A 250 -5.50 9.28 0.12
N LEU A 251 -6.69 9.85 0.36
CA LEU A 251 -7.88 9.05 0.65
C LEU A 251 -8.27 8.15 -0.53
N PHE A 252 -8.12 8.66 -1.76
CA PHE A 252 -8.39 7.88 -2.97
C PHE A 252 -7.36 6.74 -3.12
N ALA A 253 -6.07 7.02 -2.90
CA ALA A 253 -5.01 6.04 -2.93
C ALA A 253 -5.23 4.91 -1.91
N ASP A 254 -5.59 5.26 -0.67
CA ASP A 254 -6.00 4.29 0.36
C ASP A 254 -7.20 3.45 -0.09
N TRP A 255 -8.22 4.09 -0.65
CA TRP A 255 -9.40 3.39 -1.14
C TRP A 255 -9.00 2.36 -2.22
N VAL A 256 -8.15 2.73 -3.18
CA VAL A 256 -7.64 1.80 -4.20
C VAL A 256 -6.85 0.66 -3.55
N ALA A 257 -5.96 0.95 -2.61
CA ALA A 257 -5.16 -0.03 -1.89
C ALA A 257 -6.05 -1.05 -1.16
N VAL A 258 -7.11 -0.59 -0.50
CA VAL A 258 -8.11 -1.44 0.16
C VAL A 258 -8.80 -2.37 -0.84
N GLN A 259 -9.21 -1.89 -2.02
CA GLN A 259 -9.84 -2.74 -3.04
C GLN A 259 -8.91 -3.88 -3.47
N VAL A 260 -7.64 -3.57 -3.71
CA VAL A 260 -6.62 -4.54 -4.15
C VAL A 260 -6.33 -5.56 -3.04
N THR A 261 -6.07 -5.09 -1.82
CA THR A 261 -5.71 -5.98 -0.70
C THR A 261 -6.90 -6.79 -0.19
N ALA A 262 -8.13 -6.29 -0.30
CA ALA A 262 -9.31 -7.11 -0.03
C ALA A 262 -9.39 -8.34 -0.95
N GLY A 263 -9.04 -8.18 -2.22
CA GLY A 263 -8.91 -9.29 -3.16
C GLY A 263 -7.81 -10.28 -2.78
N LEU A 264 -6.68 -9.78 -2.26
CA LEU A 264 -5.58 -10.60 -1.75
C LEU A 264 -5.98 -11.40 -0.50
N LEU A 265 -6.57 -10.75 0.50
CA LEU A 265 -7.09 -11.40 1.72
C LEU A 265 -8.11 -12.48 1.37
N LYS A 266 -9.06 -12.19 0.47
CA LYS A 266 -10.04 -13.17 0.00
C LYS A 266 -9.38 -14.37 -0.68
N LYS A 267 -8.34 -14.15 -1.49
CA LYS A 267 -7.59 -15.23 -2.14
C LYS A 267 -6.95 -16.16 -1.10
N TYR A 268 -6.32 -15.60 -0.06
CA TYR A 268 -5.66 -16.37 0.99
C TYR A 268 -6.61 -16.91 2.06
N ALA A 269 -7.89 -16.53 2.05
CA ALA A 269 -8.89 -17.05 2.99
C ALA A 269 -9.17 -18.55 2.84
N THR A 270 -8.75 -19.17 1.73
CA THR A 270 -8.80 -20.63 1.56
C THR A 270 -7.53 -21.34 2.01
N GLU A 271 -6.46 -20.61 2.26
CA GLU A 271 -5.14 -21.13 2.61
C GLU A 271 -4.79 -20.90 4.08
N PHE A 272 -5.25 -19.79 4.66
CA PHE A 272 -4.93 -19.35 6.02
C PHE A 272 -6.12 -19.55 6.95
N ASP A 273 -5.82 -19.86 8.22
CA ASP A 273 -6.83 -19.88 9.26
C ASP A 273 -7.28 -18.46 9.65
N LYS A 274 -8.33 -18.37 10.47
CA LYS A 274 -8.91 -17.08 10.89
C LYS A 274 -7.92 -16.19 11.66
N SER A 275 -7.03 -16.78 12.47
CA SER A 275 -6.02 -16.02 13.22
C SER A 275 -4.96 -15.47 12.27
N GLN A 276 -4.50 -16.30 11.33
CA GLN A 276 -3.54 -15.90 10.31
C GLN A 276 -4.09 -14.79 9.40
N LEU A 277 -5.37 -14.86 9.01
CA LEU A 277 -6.04 -13.81 8.23
C LEU A 277 -6.19 -12.51 9.03
N LEU A 278 -6.42 -12.61 10.34
CA LEU A 278 -6.45 -11.46 11.22
C LEU A 278 -5.06 -10.81 11.30
N ASP A 279 -4.01 -11.59 11.54
CA ASP A 279 -2.64 -11.06 11.62
C ASP A 279 -2.21 -10.44 10.28
N ALA A 280 -2.58 -11.06 9.15
CA ALA A 280 -2.39 -10.49 7.81
C ALA A 280 -3.13 -9.15 7.64
N ALA A 281 -4.39 -9.04 8.09
CA ALA A 281 -5.16 -7.80 8.01
C ALA A 281 -4.59 -6.70 8.92
N ILE A 282 -4.09 -7.05 10.12
CA ILE A 282 -3.41 -6.11 11.01
C ILE A 282 -2.13 -5.60 10.34
N ASN A 283 -1.27 -6.50 9.86
CA ASN A 283 -0.02 -6.14 9.21
C ASN A 283 -0.21 -5.29 7.95
N THR A 284 -1.33 -5.49 7.23
CA THR A 284 -1.65 -4.71 6.03
C THR A 284 -1.62 -3.20 6.27
N VAL A 285 -2.12 -2.75 7.42
CA VAL A 285 -2.29 -1.33 7.75
C VAL A 285 -1.50 -0.94 8.99
N LYS A 286 -0.49 -1.73 9.36
CA LYS A 286 0.26 -1.55 10.61
C LYS A 286 0.99 -0.22 10.65
N ASP A 287 1.59 0.20 9.53
CA ASP A 287 2.38 1.42 9.44
C ASP A 287 1.53 2.65 9.78
N LEU A 288 0.22 2.61 9.44
CA LEU A 288 -0.74 3.67 9.79
C LEU A 288 -0.90 3.83 11.32
N CYS A 289 -0.67 2.77 12.10
CA CYS A 289 -0.73 2.86 13.57
C CYS A 289 0.52 3.53 14.17
N ASP A 290 1.64 3.54 13.46
CA ASP A 290 2.90 4.14 13.93
C ASP A 290 2.96 5.65 13.60
N GLU A 291 2.17 6.13 12.63
CA GLU A 291 2.01 7.57 12.28
C GLU A 291 1.56 8.43 13.48
N ASP A 292 0.71 7.88 14.36
CA ASP A 292 0.15 8.62 15.52
C ASP A 292 1.19 8.85 16.65
N GLU A 293 2.30 8.10 16.70
CA GLU A 293 3.16 8.06 17.90
C GLU A 293 4.35 9.03 17.87
N ASN A 294 4.87 9.43 16.70
CA ASN A 294 6.22 10.00 16.63
C ASN A 294 6.42 11.30 15.83
N PHE A 295 5.41 11.82 15.12
CA PHE A 295 5.65 12.90 14.17
C PHE A 295 4.87 14.16 14.51
N LYS A 296 5.39 14.97 15.44
CA LYS A 296 4.88 16.34 15.67
C LYS A 296 5.25 17.32 14.56
N ASP A 297 6.20 16.94 13.70
CA ASP A 297 6.80 17.82 12.68
C ASP A 297 6.48 17.41 11.23
N VAL A 298 5.73 16.32 11.00
CA VAL A 298 5.27 15.94 9.65
C VAL A 298 3.89 16.56 9.42
N ASP A 299 3.75 17.29 8.30
CA ASP A 299 2.46 17.87 7.90
C ASP A 299 1.51 16.76 7.42
N PHE A 300 0.82 16.12 8.36
CA PHE A 300 -0.30 15.21 8.06
C PHE A 300 -1.53 15.94 7.53
N GLY A 301 -1.46 17.25 7.24
CA GLY A 301 -2.58 18.02 6.69
C GLY A 301 -3.12 17.44 5.38
N SER A 302 -2.29 16.72 4.61
CA SER A 302 -2.70 16.03 3.38
C SER A 302 -3.22 14.61 3.59
N HIS A 303 -3.03 13.98 4.75
CA HIS A 303 -3.49 12.60 4.99
C HIS A 303 -4.72 12.59 5.92
N PRO A 304 -5.75 11.76 5.65
CA PRO A 304 -6.78 11.50 6.64
C PRO A 304 -6.15 10.87 7.91
N PRO A 305 -6.68 11.13 9.12
CA PRO A 305 -6.16 10.49 10.33
C PRO A 305 -6.17 8.95 10.23
N PRO A 306 -5.21 8.23 10.83
CA PRO A 306 -5.15 6.77 10.80
C PRO A 306 -6.45 6.08 11.22
N GLN A 307 -7.16 6.65 12.19
CA GLN A 307 -8.49 6.17 12.60
C GLN A 307 -9.46 6.12 11.41
N ILE A 308 -9.50 7.14 10.55
CA ILE A 308 -10.37 7.18 9.38
C ILE A 308 -9.90 6.17 8.33
N ARG A 309 -8.60 6.13 8.04
CA ARG A 309 -8.00 5.21 7.05
C ARG A 309 -8.27 3.74 7.43
N ILE A 310 -8.07 3.37 8.68
CA ILE A 310 -8.28 2.00 9.17
C ILE A 310 -9.78 1.70 9.40
N GLN A 311 -10.50 2.53 10.15
CA GLN A 311 -11.88 2.22 10.53
C GLN A 311 -12.85 2.41 9.36
N SER A 312 -12.78 3.57 8.70
CA SER A 312 -13.79 4.02 7.74
C SER A 312 -13.50 3.56 6.31
N VAL A 313 -12.23 3.42 5.92
CA VAL A 313 -11.85 2.98 4.57
C VAL A 313 -11.61 1.47 4.54
N PHE A 314 -10.65 0.97 5.33
CA PHE A 314 -10.34 -0.48 5.39
C PHE A 314 -11.47 -1.28 6.06
N GLY A 315 -11.91 -0.86 7.25
CA GLY A 315 -12.85 -1.60 8.10
C GLY A 315 -14.30 -1.64 7.64
N THR A 316 -14.70 -0.78 6.71
CA THR A 316 -16.04 -0.82 6.08
C THR A 316 -16.09 -1.68 4.83
N HIS A 317 -14.94 -2.08 4.28
CA HIS A 317 -14.89 -2.82 3.02
C HIS A 317 -15.56 -4.21 3.14
N PRO A 318 -16.60 -4.53 2.34
CA PRO A 318 -17.42 -5.74 2.55
C PRO A 318 -16.62 -7.05 2.55
N ILE A 319 -15.64 -7.17 1.65
CA ILE A 319 -14.81 -8.38 1.55
C ILE A 319 -13.89 -8.52 2.78
N ILE A 320 -13.34 -7.42 3.30
CA ILE A 320 -12.46 -7.46 4.47
C ILE A 320 -13.28 -7.91 5.68
N ARG A 321 -14.46 -7.31 5.87
CA ARG A 321 -15.40 -7.70 6.94
C ARG A 321 -15.78 -9.18 6.83
N GLN A 322 -16.10 -9.66 5.63
CA GLN A 322 -16.41 -11.07 5.39
C GLN A 322 -15.23 -11.99 5.78
N VAL A 323 -14.00 -11.66 5.36
CA VAL A 323 -12.79 -12.43 5.68
C VAL A 323 -12.55 -12.48 7.18
N LEU A 324 -12.79 -11.37 7.88
CA LEU A 324 -12.63 -11.28 9.35
C LEU A 324 -13.82 -11.85 10.13
N GLY A 325 -14.85 -12.38 9.47
CA GLY A 325 -16.03 -12.93 10.14
C GLY A 325 -16.97 -11.86 10.73
N CYS A 326 -16.87 -10.63 10.24
CA CYS A 326 -17.72 -9.52 10.65
C CYS A 326 -19.00 -9.44 9.80
N ALA A 327 -20.11 -9.07 10.45
CA ALA A 327 -21.33 -8.65 9.76
C ALA A 327 -21.06 -7.41 8.89
N PRO A 328 -21.86 -7.13 7.85
CA PRO A 328 -21.77 -5.89 7.06
C PRO A 328 -21.70 -4.65 7.95
N SER A 329 -20.94 -3.63 7.52
CA SER A 329 -20.83 -2.39 8.30
C SER A 329 -22.17 -1.66 8.33
N VAL A 330 -22.47 -1.00 9.46
CA VAL A 330 -23.57 -0.03 9.53
C VAL A 330 -23.24 1.27 8.81
N GLN A 331 -21.95 1.57 8.63
CA GLN A 331 -21.48 2.69 7.82
C GLN A 331 -21.48 2.30 6.34
N THR A 332 -21.78 3.27 5.46
CA THR A 332 -21.80 3.01 4.02
C THR A 332 -20.37 2.84 3.51
N HIS A 333 -20.08 1.71 2.88
CA HIS A 333 -18.86 1.59 2.09
C HIS A 333 -18.96 2.47 0.83
N CYS A 334 -18.05 3.42 0.69
CA CYS A 334 -17.92 4.20 -0.54
C CYS A 334 -17.29 3.34 -1.65
N GLY A 335 -18.08 3.04 -2.67
CA GLY A 335 -17.60 2.34 -3.87
C GLY A 335 -18.30 2.88 -5.11
N TYR A 336 -17.86 2.48 -6.29
CA TYR A 336 -18.40 3.00 -7.55
C TYR A 336 -19.91 2.80 -7.76
N GLY A 337 -20.49 1.76 -7.13
CA GLY A 337 -21.93 1.50 -7.17
C GLY A 337 -22.77 2.38 -6.24
N TRP A 338 -22.13 3.24 -5.43
CA TRP A 338 -22.82 4.11 -4.50
C TRP A 338 -23.73 5.11 -5.23
N ARG A 339 -24.96 5.25 -4.72
CA ARG A 339 -25.93 6.24 -5.20
C ARG A 339 -26.33 7.15 -4.04
N PRO A 340 -26.34 8.47 -4.23
CA PRO A 340 -26.69 9.41 -3.16
C PRO A 340 -28.15 9.27 -2.67
N PHE A 341 -29.04 8.68 -3.50
CA PHE A 341 -30.49 8.62 -3.25
C PHE A 341 -31.14 7.30 -3.69
N ALA A 342 -30.55 6.14 -3.40
CA ALA A 342 -31.30 4.90 -3.46
C ALA A 342 -32.27 4.85 -2.26
N ARG A 343 -33.50 5.37 -2.44
CA ARG A 343 -34.65 5.07 -1.57
C ARG A 343 -35.39 3.87 -2.14
#